data_AF-A0A3P8JAQ5-F1
#
_entry.id   AF-A0A3P8JAQ5-F1
#
_cell.length_a   1.000
_cell.length_b   1.000
_cell.length_c   1.000
_cell.angle_alpha   90.00
_cell.angle_beta   90.00
_cell.angle_gamma   90.00
#
_symmetry.space_group_name_H-M   'P 1'
#
loop_
_entity.id
_entity.type
_entity.pdbx_description
1 polymer ?
#
loop_
_entity_poly.entity_id
_entity_poly.type
_entity_poly.pdbx_seq_one_letter_code
_entity_poly.pdbx_strand_id
1 'polypeptide(L)'
;MENPWVEDSLTDDDLLKRKPVDYEISQAEYVWVEKILKNTKIPFPKNIVAPTPSGWIPPIPELSKDVPYSVRRSKNHMLPVYYTEKQRKEKEHTHGTRQLTVIRHVDGDMQVSYTYILK
;
A
#
# COMPACT_ATOMS: atom_id res chain seq x y z
N MET A 1 37.29 -16.63 -29.80
CA MET A 1 35.86 -16.60 -30.18
C MET A 1 35.47 -15.14 -30.22
N GLU A 2 35.47 -14.55 -31.40
CA GLU A 2 35.08 -13.15 -31.59
C GLU A 2 33.55 -13.04 -31.57
N ASN A 3 33.05 -11.97 -30.97
CA ASN A 3 31.63 -11.72 -30.81
C ASN A 3 31.00 -11.49 -32.21
N PRO A 4 30.06 -12.34 -32.67
CA PRO A 4 29.52 -12.26 -34.02
C PRO A 4 28.59 -11.06 -34.27
N TRP A 5 28.34 -10.22 -33.25
CA TRP A 5 27.48 -9.03 -33.32
C TRP A 5 28.27 -7.72 -33.44
N VAL A 6 29.54 -7.76 -33.85
CA VAL A 6 30.45 -6.60 -33.88
C VAL A 6 30.34 -5.75 -35.16
N GLU A 7 29.60 -6.21 -36.18
CA GLU A 7 29.52 -5.51 -37.47
C GLU A 7 28.73 -4.19 -37.45
N ASP A 8 27.92 -3.93 -36.43
CA ASP A 8 27.15 -2.69 -36.31
C ASP A 8 27.71 -1.71 -35.27
N SER A 9 29.03 -1.72 -35.04
CA SER A 9 29.67 -0.63 -34.28
C SER A 9 29.76 0.62 -35.16
N LEU A 10 28.61 1.29 -35.31
CA LEU A 10 28.55 2.63 -35.89
C LEU A 10 29.50 3.51 -35.09
N THR A 11 30.53 4.02 -35.75
CA THR A 11 31.27 5.16 -35.21
C THR A 11 30.29 6.33 -35.08
N ASP A 12 30.46 7.17 -34.04
CA ASP A 12 29.55 8.30 -33.79
C ASP A 12 29.36 9.19 -35.04
N ASP A 13 30.39 9.27 -35.90
CA ASP A 13 30.37 10.01 -37.17
C ASP A 13 29.39 9.45 -38.22
N ASP A 14 29.07 8.15 -38.20
CA ASP A 14 28.14 7.52 -39.15
C ASP A 14 26.68 7.58 -38.67
N LEU A 15 26.44 7.68 -37.35
CA LEU A 15 25.12 7.98 -36.80
C LEU A 15 24.66 9.39 -37.18
N LEU A 16 25.58 10.36 -37.17
CA LEU A 16 25.31 11.75 -37.51
C LEU A 16 25.04 11.99 -39.01
N LYS A 17 25.44 11.06 -39.89
CA LYS A 17 25.19 11.12 -41.34
C LYS A 17 23.83 10.54 -41.75
N ARG A 18 23.14 9.82 -40.86
CA ARG A 18 21.83 9.23 -41.18
C ARG A 18 20.79 10.33 -41.30
N LYS A 19 20.10 10.39 -42.44
CA LYS A 19 18.91 11.22 -42.57
C LYS A 19 17.89 10.73 -41.55
N PRO A 20 17.28 11.62 -40.74
CA PRO A 20 16.23 11.21 -39.81
C PRO A 20 15.09 10.57 -40.61
N VAL A 21 14.54 9.47 -40.09
CA VAL A 21 13.38 8.81 -40.67
C VAL A 21 12.15 9.67 -40.37
N ASP A 22 11.29 9.86 -41.36
CA ASP A 22 10.03 10.58 -41.18
C ASP A 22 9.13 9.79 -40.21
N TYR A 23 8.42 10.51 -39.33
CA TYR A 23 7.53 9.91 -38.35
C TYR A 23 6.19 10.65 -38.32
N GLU A 24 5.14 9.92 -37.96
CA GLU A 24 3.81 10.48 -37.73
C GLU A 24 3.51 10.48 -36.22
N ILE A 25 2.91 11.56 -35.73
CA ILE A 25 2.52 11.68 -34.32
C ILE A 25 1.03 11.36 -34.22
N SER A 26 0.68 10.29 -33.49
CA SER A 26 -0.70 9.93 -33.18
C SER A 26 -0.99 10.13 -31.68
N GLN A 27 -2.22 10.57 -31.35
CA GLN A 27 -2.67 10.71 -29.96
C GLN A 27 -3.66 9.60 -29.54
N ALA A 28 -4.22 8.85 -30.49
CA ALA A 28 -5.25 7.85 -30.22
C ALA A 28 -4.76 6.71 -29.30
N GLU A 29 -3.49 6.35 -29.39
CA GLU A 29 -2.88 5.26 -28.62
C GLU A 29 -2.39 5.71 -27.24
N TYR A 30 -2.37 7.02 -26.97
CA TYR A 30 -1.87 7.57 -25.72
C TYR A 30 -2.69 7.15 -24.49
N VAL A 31 -3.94 6.72 -24.69
CA VAL A 31 -4.81 6.14 -23.65
C VAL A 31 -4.14 4.97 -22.93
N TRP A 32 -3.27 4.21 -23.61
CA TRP A 32 -2.53 3.10 -23.00
C TRP A 32 -1.41 3.60 -22.09
N VAL A 33 -0.79 4.72 -22.43
CA VAL A 33 0.22 5.38 -21.59
C VAL A 33 -0.43 5.90 -20.30
N GLU A 34 -1.62 6.51 -20.41
CA GLU A 34 -2.36 7.02 -19.24
C GLU A 34 -2.68 5.93 -18.22
N LYS A 35 -3.01 4.71 -18.67
CA LYS A 35 -3.29 3.56 -17.77
C LYS A 35 -2.07 3.08 -16.99
N ILE A 36 -0.85 3.34 -17.49
CA ILE A 36 0.40 2.96 -16.83
C ILE A 36 0.77 3.97 -15.74
N LEU A 37 0.25 5.19 -15.82
CA LEU A 37 0.54 6.23 -14.84
C LEU A 37 0.04 5.82 -13.45
N LYS A 38 0.92 6.00 -12.46
CA LYS A 38 0.62 5.65 -11.07
C LYS A 38 -0.44 6.59 -10.52
N ASN A 39 -1.50 6.03 -9.94
CA ASN A 39 -2.44 6.81 -9.17
C ASN A 39 -1.82 7.22 -7.83
N THR A 40 -1.86 8.51 -7.51
CA THR A 40 -1.33 9.06 -6.26
C THR A 40 -2.29 8.86 -5.08
N LYS A 41 -3.59 8.70 -5.36
CA LYS A 41 -4.65 8.58 -4.35
C LYS A 41 -5.12 7.13 -4.24
N ILE A 42 -5.28 6.67 -3.00
CA ILE A 42 -5.84 5.33 -2.74
C ILE A 42 -7.35 5.40 -2.98
N PRO A 43 -7.93 4.51 -3.80
CA PRO A 43 -9.36 4.52 -4.08
C PRO A 43 -10.16 4.16 -2.83
N PHE A 44 -11.31 4.80 -2.68
CA PHE A 44 -12.29 4.42 -1.66
C PHE A 44 -13.16 3.29 -2.21
N PRO A 45 -13.36 2.18 -1.47
CA PRO A 45 -14.15 1.08 -1.96
C PRO A 45 -15.64 1.49 -1.87
N LYS A 46 -16.35 1.46 -3.01
CA LYS A 46 -17.76 1.85 -3.14
C LYS A 46 -18.61 0.63 -3.46
N ASN A 47 -19.89 0.64 -3.06
CA ASN A 47 -20.91 -0.35 -3.44
C ASN A 47 -20.53 -1.80 -3.11
N ILE A 48 -20.20 -2.05 -1.84
CA ILE A 48 -19.70 -3.36 -1.41
C ILE A 48 -20.87 -4.18 -0.90
N VAL A 49 -21.14 -5.30 -1.58
CA VAL A 49 -22.07 -6.33 -1.11
C VAL A 49 -21.28 -7.27 -0.20
N ALA A 50 -21.64 -7.29 1.09
CA ALA A 50 -21.01 -8.18 2.06
C ALA A 50 -21.66 -9.58 2.01
N PRO A 51 -20.91 -10.68 2.22
CA PRO A 51 -19.46 -10.72 2.47
C PRO A 51 -18.63 -10.60 1.19
N THR A 52 -17.51 -9.87 1.27
CA THR A 52 -16.53 -9.87 0.18
C THR A 52 -15.72 -11.18 0.20
N PRO A 53 -15.21 -11.66 -0.95
CA PRO A 53 -14.43 -12.91 -1.00
C PRO A 53 -13.13 -12.84 -0.18
N SER A 54 -12.59 -11.64 0.06
CA SER A 54 -11.41 -11.43 0.94
C SER A 54 -11.75 -11.36 2.43
N GLY A 55 -13.04 -11.41 2.80
CA GLY A 55 -13.50 -11.22 4.18
C GLY A 55 -13.41 -9.78 4.67
N TRP A 56 -13.12 -8.82 3.79
CA TRP A 56 -13.16 -7.40 4.16
C TRP A 56 -14.60 -6.93 4.37
N ILE A 57 -14.82 -6.21 5.48
CA ILE A 57 -16.14 -5.70 5.88
C ILE A 57 -16.05 -4.18 6.07
N PRO A 58 -17.00 -3.40 5.49
CA PRO A 58 -17.04 -1.95 5.69
C PRO A 58 -17.39 -1.59 7.15
N PRO A 59 -16.93 -0.43 7.65
CA PRO A 59 -17.33 0.04 8.97
C PRO A 59 -18.84 0.34 9.00
N ILE A 60 -19.49 0.05 10.13
CA ILE A 60 -20.90 0.38 10.37
C ILE A 60 -20.94 1.75 11.07
N PRO A 61 -21.36 2.83 10.37
CA PRO A 61 -21.29 4.18 10.92
C PRO A 61 -22.24 4.42 12.09
N GLU A 62 -23.36 3.68 12.15
CA GLU A 62 -24.35 3.79 13.22
C GLU A 62 -23.75 3.38 14.57
N LEU A 63 -23.09 2.23 14.62
CA LEU A 63 -22.44 1.72 15.84
C LEU A 63 -21.36 2.67 16.37
N SER A 64 -20.69 3.42 15.50
CA SER A 64 -19.61 4.32 15.91
C SER A 64 -20.05 5.55 16.70
N LYS A 65 -21.36 5.89 16.69
CA LYS A 65 -21.87 7.07 17.39
C LYS A 65 -22.08 6.86 18.88
N ASP A 66 -22.37 5.61 19.27
CA ASP A 66 -22.83 5.29 20.62
C ASP A 66 -21.71 4.76 21.54
N VAL A 67 -20.47 4.73 21.05
CA VAL A 67 -19.31 4.16 21.77
C VAL A 67 -18.36 5.29 22.19
N PRO A 68 -17.82 5.26 23.43
CA PRO A 68 -16.94 6.31 23.95
C PRO A 68 -15.55 6.35 23.30
N TYR A 69 -15.22 5.37 22.46
CA TYR A 69 -14.00 5.34 21.67
C TYR A 69 -14.31 4.91 20.24
N SER A 70 -13.45 5.33 19.31
CA SER A 70 -13.53 4.92 17.91
C SER A 70 -12.15 4.51 17.40
N VAL A 71 -12.10 3.52 16.51
CA VAL A 71 -10.85 3.05 15.91
C VAL A 71 -10.88 3.32 14.42
N ARG A 72 -10.03 4.25 13.97
CA ARG A 72 -10.00 4.66 12.57
C ARG A 72 -9.26 3.62 11.71
N ARG A 73 -9.80 3.34 10.53
CA ARG A 73 -9.16 2.44 9.54
C ARG A 73 -7.82 3.02 9.05
N SER A 74 -6.92 2.14 8.60
CA SER A 74 -5.68 2.54 7.94
C SER A 74 -5.95 3.18 6.58
N LYS A 75 -4.90 3.74 5.95
CA LYS A 75 -4.98 4.33 4.59
C LYS A 75 -5.53 3.36 3.54
N ASN A 76 -5.35 2.05 3.76
CA ASN A 76 -5.81 0.97 2.88
C ASN A 76 -7.17 0.41 3.31
N HIS A 77 -7.90 1.11 4.17
CA HIS A 77 -9.22 0.72 4.70
C HIS A 77 -9.23 -0.55 5.56
N MET A 78 -8.09 -0.93 6.13
CA MET A 78 -7.93 -2.11 7.01
C MET A 78 -8.02 -1.72 8.50
N LEU A 79 -8.30 -2.71 9.36
CA LEU A 79 -8.21 -2.52 10.81
C LEU A 79 -6.75 -2.29 11.22
N PRO A 80 -6.46 -1.30 12.09
CA PRO A 80 -5.10 -0.95 12.50
C PRO A 80 -4.58 -1.84 13.65
N VAL A 81 -4.71 -3.16 13.51
CA VAL A 81 -4.27 -4.16 14.50
C VAL A 81 -3.04 -4.88 13.97
N TYR A 82 -1.92 -4.78 14.69
CA TYR A 82 -0.64 -5.29 14.22
C TYR A 82 0.04 -6.17 15.26
N TYR A 83 0.65 -7.24 14.80
CA TYR A 83 1.56 -8.03 15.60
C TYR A 83 2.93 -7.32 15.68
N THR A 84 3.56 -7.36 16.84
CA THR A 84 4.89 -6.79 17.05
C THR A 84 5.67 -7.63 18.05
N GLU A 85 6.92 -7.91 17.74
CA GLU A 85 7.86 -8.52 18.68
C GLU A 85 8.79 -7.46 19.22
N LYS A 86 8.93 -7.42 20.56
CA LYS A 86 9.88 -6.53 21.24
C LYS A 86 10.79 -7.33 22.14
N GLN A 87 12.02 -6.88 22.32
CA GLN A 87 12.87 -7.44 23.36
C GLN A 87 12.24 -7.17 24.73
N ARG A 88 12.30 -8.17 25.62
CA ARG A 88 11.84 -8.00 27.00
C ARG A 88 12.64 -6.91 27.69
N LYS A 89 11.98 -6.18 28.57
CA LYS A 89 12.65 -5.14 29.36
C LYS A 89 13.53 -5.83 30.40
N GLU A 90 14.69 -5.24 30.69
CA GLU A 90 15.62 -5.74 31.71
C GLU A 90 14.92 -5.91 33.08
N LYS A 91 13.97 -5.02 33.40
CA LYS A 91 13.12 -5.08 34.61
C LYS A 91 12.24 -6.33 34.72
N GLU A 92 11.96 -7.02 33.62
CA GLU A 92 11.16 -8.26 33.62
C GLU A 92 12.00 -9.49 34.00
N HIS A 93 13.31 -9.33 34.27
CA HIS A 93 14.27 -10.37 34.69
C HIS A 93 14.18 -11.68 33.89
N THR A 94 13.74 -11.60 32.63
CA THR A 94 13.56 -12.72 31.72
C THR A 94 14.16 -12.39 30.37
N HIS A 95 14.94 -13.33 29.83
CA HIS A 95 15.57 -13.21 28.52
C HIS A 95 14.58 -13.58 27.41
N GLY A 96 14.73 -12.96 26.24
CA GLY A 96 13.97 -13.30 25.03
C GLY A 96 13.02 -12.20 24.54
N THR A 97 12.20 -12.55 23.55
CA THR A 97 11.25 -11.63 22.92
C THR A 97 9.86 -11.74 23.54
N ARG A 98 9.10 -10.64 23.46
CA ARG A 98 7.70 -10.54 23.84
C ARG A 98 6.87 -10.26 22.59
N GLN A 99 5.90 -11.13 22.38
CA GLN A 99 4.88 -10.99 21.36
C GLN A 99 3.79 -10.02 21.85
N LEU A 100 3.46 -9.02 21.05
CA LEU A 100 2.50 -7.97 21.39
C LEU A 100 1.53 -7.76 20.24
N THR A 101 0.28 -7.44 20.58
CA THR A 101 -0.70 -6.92 19.63
C THR A 101 -0.85 -5.43 19.88
N VAL A 102 -0.57 -4.62 18.87
CA VAL A 102 -0.61 -3.16 18.93
C VAL A 102 -1.80 -2.67 18.11
N ILE A 103 -2.69 -1.92 18.75
CA ILE A 103 -3.82 -1.25 18.12
C ILE A 103 -3.45 0.22 17.93
N ARG A 104 -3.60 0.74 16.72
CA ARG A 104 -3.30 2.15 16.39
C ARG A 104 -4.57 2.91 16.03
N HIS A 105 -4.46 4.24 15.93
CA HIS A 105 -5.55 5.14 15.54
C HIS A 105 -6.82 5.00 16.42
N VAL A 106 -6.62 4.88 17.74
CA VAL A 106 -7.71 4.91 18.72
C VAL A 106 -7.96 6.37 19.11
N ASP A 107 -9.18 6.82 18.89
CA ASP A 107 -9.66 8.16 19.25
C ASP A 107 -10.74 8.03 20.36
N GLY A 108 -10.88 9.03 21.23
CA GLY A 108 -11.83 9.02 22.35
C GLY A 108 -11.24 8.47 23.65
N ASP A 109 -12.09 7.90 24.51
CA ASP A 109 -11.67 7.41 25.83
C ASP A 109 -10.94 6.07 25.73
N MET A 110 -9.61 6.13 25.90
CA MET A 110 -8.74 4.98 25.83
C MET A 110 -8.89 4.03 27.03
N GLN A 111 -9.21 4.53 28.22
CA GLN A 111 -9.33 3.67 29.42
C GLN A 111 -10.47 2.68 29.26
N VAL A 112 -11.59 3.17 28.74
CA VAL A 112 -12.75 2.36 28.42
C VAL A 112 -12.39 1.28 27.39
N SER A 113 -11.62 1.61 26.35
CA SER A 113 -11.21 0.63 25.33
C SER A 113 -10.47 -0.60 25.90
N TYR A 114 -9.59 -0.42 26.91
CA TYR A 114 -8.89 -1.54 27.55
C TYR A 114 -9.84 -2.53 28.22
N THR A 115 -10.94 -2.04 28.79
CA THR A 115 -11.92 -2.89 29.48
C THR A 115 -12.74 -3.76 28.53
N TYR A 116 -13.01 -3.26 27.31
CA TYR A 116 -13.76 -3.98 26.29
C TYR A 116 -12.91 -4.98 25.50
N ILE A 117 -11.61 -4.75 25.38
CA ILE A 117 -10.69 -5.63 24.63
C ILE A 117 -10.24 -6.84 25.47
N LEU A 118 -10.23 -6.71 26.80
CA LEU A 118 -9.79 -7.77 27.73
C LEU A 118 -10.94 -8.64 28.29
N LYS A 119 -12.19 -8.38 27.88
CA LYS A 119 -13.35 -9.24 28.16
C LYS A 119 -13.56 -10.24 27.03
#